data_AF-A0A0E9N417-F1
#
_entry.id   AF-A0A0E9N417-F1
#
_cell.length_a   1.000
_cell.length_b   1.000
_cell.length_c   1.000
_cell.angle_alpha   90.00
_cell.angle_beta   90.00
_cell.angle_gamma   90.00
#
_symmetry.space_group_name_H-M   'P 1'
#
loop_
_entity.id
_entity.type
_entity.pdbx_description
1 polymer ?
#
loop_
_entity_poly.entity_id
_entity_poly.type
_entity_poly.pdbx_seq_one_letter_code
_entity_poly.pdbx_strand_id
1 'polypeptide(L)'
;MIVNAEITDQPKSGQYPEKIYDFQSAWNSQAWTFVRFTKEDCSEWCGHFRGAPRHVAISKKSNTILVLTSHYLFQLGSKAGELINLENHSIYQNLTVDPEGNFVLADYFEIEIIRDSIKYKEKVASPIAMDMIQFEKWINEKLEFTCDAFLNWHRHLTMTYNSQTGKIEIQEESY
;
A
#
# COMPACT_ATOMS: atom_id res chain seq x y z
N MET A 1 -5.95 0.52 -20.18
CA MET A 1 -5.92 0.33 -18.72
C MET A 1 -4.66 0.97 -18.14
N ILE A 2 -4.65 1.36 -16.87
CA ILE A 2 -3.45 1.82 -16.17
C ILE A 2 -2.61 0.59 -15.82
N VAL A 3 -1.34 0.60 -16.22
CA VAL A 3 -0.42 -0.54 -16.07
C VAL A 3 0.79 -0.24 -15.21
N ASN A 4 1.07 1.05 -14.98
CA ASN A 4 2.12 1.49 -14.07
C ASN A 4 1.63 2.68 -13.24
N ALA A 5 2.11 2.76 -12.00
CA ALA A 5 1.88 3.87 -11.09
C ALA A 5 3.14 4.06 -10.24
N GLU A 6 3.61 5.29 -10.16
CA GLU A 6 4.85 5.64 -9.48
C GLU A 6 4.66 6.93 -8.70
N ILE A 7 5.08 6.96 -7.44
CA ILE A 7 5.13 8.19 -6.65
C ILE A 7 6.27 9.05 -7.19
N THR A 8 5.98 10.30 -7.52
CA THR A 8 6.96 11.26 -8.05
C THR A 8 6.95 12.55 -7.27
N ASP A 9 7.89 13.43 -7.59
CA ASP A 9 7.80 14.85 -7.21
C ASP A 9 6.63 15.54 -7.92
N GLN A 10 6.30 16.74 -7.43
CA GLN A 10 5.30 17.59 -8.04
C GLN A 10 5.63 17.85 -9.53
N PRO A 11 4.67 17.61 -10.46
CA PRO A 11 4.90 17.87 -11.87
C PRO A 11 5.01 19.37 -12.15
N LYS A 12 5.72 19.74 -13.22
CA LYS A 12 5.67 21.12 -13.73
C LYS A 12 4.28 21.38 -14.30
N SER A 13 3.78 22.61 -14.12
CA SER A 13 2.46 23.00 -14.63
C SER A 13 2.34 22.73 -16.13
N GLY A 14 1.31 21.98 -16.52
CA GLY A 14 1.02 21.63 -17.91
C GLY A 14 1.88 20.48 -18.48
N GLN A 15 2.74 19.86 -17.66
CA GLN A 15 3.53 18.70 -18.08
C GLN A 15 2.66 17.47 -18.38
N TYR A 16 1.59 17.28 -17.60
CA TYR A 16 0.68 16.15 -17.72
C TYR A 16 -0.78 16.60 -17.59
N PRO A 17 -1.74 15.83 -18.11
CA PRO A 17 -3.10 15.88 -17.62
C PRO A 17 -3.11 15.57 -16.11
N GLU A 18 -3.78 16.40 -15.32
CA GLU A 18 -3.77 16.32 -13.86
C GLU A 18 -5.18 16.01 -13.32
N LYS A 19 -5.24 15.23 -12.24
CA LYS A 19 -6.48 14.94 -11.51
C LYS A 19 -6.24 15.02 -10.01
N ILE A 20 -7.08 15.79 -9.33
CA ILE A 20 -6.93 16.07 -7.89
C ILE A 20 -7.92 15.21 -7.10
N TYR A 21 -7.40 14.51 -6.10
CA TYR A 21 -8.12 13.71 -5.11
C TYR A 21 -7.94 14.38 -3.76
N ASP A 22 -8.85 15.32 -3.47
CA ASP A 22 -8.86 16.05 -2.21
C ASP A 22 -10.20 15.90 -1.52
N PHE A 23 -10.15 15.72 -0.20
CA PHE A 23 -11.30 15.54 0.66
C PHE A 23 -11.19 16.55 1.78
N GLN A 24 -12.10 17.52 1.83
CA GLN A 24 -12.05 18.56 2.85
C GLN A 24 -12.19 17.95 4.25
N SER A 25 -11.15 18.14 5.06
CA SER A 25 -11.11 17.75 6.47
C SER A 25 -10.31 18.79 7.24
N ALA A 26 -10.75 19.11 8.45
CA ALA A 26 -10.02 20.00 9.35
C ALA A 26 -8.67 19.42 9.79
N TRP A 27 -8.47 18.11 9.63
CA TRP A 27 -7.25 17.38 10.00
C TRP A 27 -6.26 17.22 8.84
N ASN A 28 -6.55 17.82 7.68
CA ASN A 28 -5.63 17.75 6.56
C ASN A 28 -4.39 18.61 6.80
N SER A 29 -3.23 17.98 6.72
CA SER A 29 -1.98 18.69 6.55
C SER A 29 -1.88 19.34 5.16
N GLN A 30 -0.85 20.18 4.99
CA GLN A 30 -0.50 20.76 3.70
C GLN A 30 0.22 19.78 2.76
N ALA A 31 0.48 18.54 3.22
CA ALA A 31 1.21 17.55 2.43
C ALA A 31 0.38 17.00 1.27
N TRP A 32 1.07 16.69 0.18
CA TRP A 32 0.52 16.09 -1.03
C TRP A 32 1.42 14.98 -1.54
N THR A 33 0.80 13.99 -2.17
CA THR A 33 1.44 12.89 -2.88
C THR A 33 1.10 13.01 -4.35
N PHE A 34 2.11 12.95 -5.21
CA PHE A 34 1.94 12.96 -6.65
C PHE A 34 2.21 11.55 -7.16
N VAL A 35 1.30 11.02 -7.98
CA VAL A 35 1.45 9.70 -8.59
C VAL A 35 1.33 9.85 -10.09
N ARG A 36 2.39 9.48 -10.80
CA ARG A 36 2.37 9.35 -12.26
C ARG A 36 1.78 8.00 -12.62
N PHE A 37 0.73 8.03 -13.44
CA PHE A 37 0.09 6.82 -13.97
C PHE A 37 0.38 6.69 -15.46
N THR A 38 0.81 5.50 -15.88
CA THR A 38 1.04 5.17 -17.30
C THR A 38 0.00 4.15 -17.75
N LYS A 39 -0.66 4.43 -18.88
CA LYS A 39 -1.62 3.53 -19.52
C LYS A 39 -0.94 2.61 -20.53
N GLU A 40 -1.66 1.57 -20.97
CA GLU A 40 -1.24 0.63 -22.02
C GLU A 40 -0.84 1.30 -23.33
N ASP A 41 -1.48 2.42 -23.68
CA ASP A 41 -1.16 3.22 -24.87
C ASP A 41 0.04 4.17 -24.65
N CYS A 42 0.80 3.97 -23.57
CA CYS A 42 1.91 4.82 -23.12
C CYS A 42 1.51 6.26 -22.77
N SER A 43 0.22 6.60 -22.73
CA SER A 43 -0.21 7.91 -22.25
C SER A 43 -0.03 8.01 -20.74
N GLU A 44 0.40 9.19 -20.28
CA GLU A 44 0.67 9.48 -18.88
C GLU A 44 -0.28 10.56 -18.34
N TRP A 45 -0.62 10.47 -17.07
CA TRP A 45 -1.32 11.52 -16.34
C TRP A 45 -0.89 11.51 -14.86
N CYS A 46 -1.06 12.63 -14.17
CA CYS A 46 -0.65 12.79 -12.78
C CYS A 46 -1.86 12.89 -11.85
N GLY A 47 -1.89 12.07 -10.80
CA GLY A 47 -2.86 12.17 -9.71
C GLY A 47 -2.27 12.90 -8.51
N HIS A 48 -3.01 13.86 -7.95
CA HIS A 48 -2.62 14.62 -6.77
C HIS A 48 -3.47 14.15 -5.59
N PHE A 49 -2.84 13.58 -4.57
CA PHE A 49 -3.52 12.97 -3.44
C PHE A 49 -3.17 13.68 -2.15
N ARG A 50 -4.17 13.97 -1.31
CA ARG A 50 -3.93 14.59 -0.01
C ARG A 50 -3.12 13.68 0.91
N GLY A 51 -2.11 14.24 1.59
CA GLY A 51 -1.23 13.55 2.53
C GLY A 51 0.18 13.28 1.98
N ALA A 52 1.12 13.01 2.88
CA ALA A 52 2.51 12.70 2.53
C ALA A 52 2.61 11.30 1.88
N PRO A 53 3.57 11.08 0.97
CA PRO A 53 3.69 9.82 0.23
C PRO A 53 4.03 8.65 1.16
N ARG A 54 3.36 7.52 0.94
CA ARG A 54 3.77 6.23 1.50
C ARG A 54 4.01 5.23 0.36
N HIS A 55 2.94 4.75 -0.27
CA HIS A 55 3.03 3.69 -1.28
C HIS A 55 1.93 3.79 -2.33
N VAL A 56 2.18 3.19 -3.49
CA VAL A 56 1.18 2.94 -4.52
C VAL A 56 1.32 1.52 -5.02
N ALA A 57 0.20 0.85 -5.26
CA ALA A 57 0.19 -0.50 -5.81
C ALA A 57 -0.96 -0.71 -6.78
N ILE A 58 -0.74 -1.57 -7.78
CA ILE A 58 -1.72 -1.92 -8.81
C ILE A 58 -2.00 -3.41 -8.75
N SER A 59 -3.27 -3.77 -8.67
CA SER A 59 -3.72 -5.14 -8.96
C SER A 59 -4.34 -5.20 -10.34
N LYS A 60 -3.65 -5.89 -11.26
CA LYS A 60 -4.17 -6.18 -12.61
C LYS A 60 -5.34 -7.17 -12.56
N LYS A 61 -5.41 -8.02 -11.55
CA LYS A 61 -6.47 -9.02 -11.40
C LYS A 61 -7.80 -8.37 -11.01
N SER A 62 -7.79 -7.47 -10.02
CA SER A 62 -8.99 -6.77 -9.56
C SER A 62 -9.21 -5.42 -10.25
N ASN A 63 -8.39 -5.08 -11.26
CA ASN A 63 -8.45 -3.81 -11.99
C ASN A 63 -8.48 -2.58 -11.06
N THR A 64 -7.76 -2.67 -9.94
CA THR A 64 -7.82 -1.69 -8.85
C THR A 64 -6.42 -1.17 -8.55
N ILE A 65 -6.34 0.08 -8.11
CA ILE A 65 -5.12 0.74 -7.67
C ILE A 65 -5.37 1.20 -6.23
N LEU A 66 -4.43 0.92 -5.34
CA LEU A 66 -4.38 1.53 -4.03
C LEU A 66 -3.29 2.60 -3.98
N VAL A 67 -3.66 3.80 -3.55
CA VAL A 67 -2.72 4.88 -3.23
C VAL A 67 -2.80 5.11 -1.73
N LEU A 68 -1.70 4.85 -1.04
CA LEU A 68 -1.57 5.05 0.40
C LEU A 68 -0.79 6.35 0.65
N THR A 69 -1.41 7.26 1.39
CA THR A 69 -0.78 8.49 1.89
C THR A 69 -0.81 8.50 3.41
N SER A 70 -0.17 9.49 4.04
CA SER A 70 -0.22 9.65 5.49
C SER A 70 -1.62 9.95 6.05
N HIS A 71 -2.59 10.32 5.19
CA HIS A 71 -3.93 10.70 5.61
C HIS A 71 -5.00 9.72 5.17
N TYR A 72 -4.83 9.12 3.99
CA TYR A 72 -5.89 8.37 3.33
C TYR A 72 -5.36 7.13 2.64
N LEU A 73 -6.24 6.13 2.53
CA LEU A 73 -6.10 5.03 1.58
C LEU A 73 -7.15 5.22 0.48
N PHE A 74 -6.68 5.50 -0.73
CA PHE A 74 -7.53 5.69 -1.89
C PHE A 74 -7.63 4.38 -2.67
N GLN A 75 -8.85 3.95 -2.99
CA GLN A 75 -9.10 2.87 -3.94
C GLN A 75 -9.58 3.45 -5.26
N LEU A 76 -8.79 3.28 -6.32
CA LEU A 76 -9.12 3.76 -7.66
C LEU A 76 -9.39 2.59 -8.62
N GLY A 77 -10.22 2.82 -9.61
CA GLY A 77 -10.35 1.94 -10.76
C GLY A 77 -9.21 2.15 -11.74
N SER A 78 -8.65 1.06 -12.27
CA SER A 78 -7.51 1.09 -13.19
C SER A 78 -7.86 1.55 -14.61
N LYS A 79 -9.14 1.77 -14.94
CA LYS A 79 -9.53 2.21 -16.29
C LYS A 79 -9.19 3.68 -16.53
N ALA A 80 -9.61 4.56 -15.63
CA ALA A 80 -9.41 6.01 -15.75
C ALA A 80 -9.03 6.69 -14.41
N GLY A 81 -8.67 5.91 -13.39
CA GLY A 81 -8.37 6.44 -12.06
C GLY A 81 -9.61 7.00 -11.37
N GLU A 82 -10.81 6.56 -11.70
CA GLU A 82 -12.02 6.90 -10.96
C GLU A 82 -11.89 6.47 -9.50
N LEU A 83 -12.29 7.33 -8.56
CA LEU A 83 -12.29 6.97 -7.15
C LEU A 83 -13.45 6.01 -6.88
N ILE A 84 -13.15 4.85 -6.32
CA ILE A 84 -14.12 3.81 -5.97
C ILE A 84 -14.47 3.89 -4.48
N ASN A 85 -13.45 3.93 -3.61
CA ASN A 85 -13.61 4.05 -2.17
C ASN A 85 -12.48 4.90 -1.58
N LEU A 86 -12.73 5.41 -0.37
CA LEU A 86 -11.78 6.17 0.42
C LEU A 86 -11.87 5.72 1.88
N GLU A 87 -10.72 5.62 2.52
CA GLU A 87 -10.61 5.48 3.96
C GLU A 87 -9.78 6.62 4.54
N ASN A 88 -10.33 7.27 5.56
CA ASN A 88 -9.73 8.41 6.24
C ASN A 88 -8.88 7.94 7.42
N HIS A 89 -7.89 8.75 7.79
CA HIS A 89 -6.99 8.48 8.91
C HIS A 89 -6.27 7.13 8.79
N SER A 90 -5.70 6.90 7.60
CA SER A 90 -4.98 5.65 7.34
C SER A 90 -3.78 5.50 8.28
N ILE A 91 -3.83 4.46 9.10
CA ILE A 91 -2.76 4.07 10.03
C ILE A 91 -1.67 3.23 9.36
N TYR A 92 -1.92 2.74 8.15
CA TYR A 92 -1.03 1.84 7.43
C TYR A 92 0.26 2.54 7.00
N GLN A 93 1.40 1.88 7.22
CA GLN A 93 2.70 2.35 6.76
C GLN A 93 3.14 1.64 5.49
N ASN A 94 2.77 0.36 5.33
CA ASN A 94 3.22 -0.47 4.22
C ASN A 94 2.05 -0.89 3.33
N LEU A 95 2.34 -1.04 2.03
CA LEU A 95 1.39 -1.55 1.04
C LEU A 95 2.17 -2.29 -0.06
N THR A 96 1.73 -3.50 -0.39
CA THR A 96 2.21 -4.26 -1.53
C THR A 96 1.08 -5.09 -2.16
N VAL A 97 1.37 -5.78 -3.26
CA VAL A 97 0.43 -6.70 -3.93
C VAL A 97 1.07 -8.08 -3.96
N ASP A 98 0.32 -9.09 -3.52
CA ASP A 98 0.77 -10.47 -3.59
C ASP A 98 0.71 -11.03 -5.02
N PRO A 99 1.33 -12.20 -5.31
CA PRO A 99 1.29 -12.80 -6.63
C PRO A 99 -0.12 -13.15 -7.15
N GLU A 100 -1.09 -13.27 -6.25
CA GLU A 100 -2.49 -13.50 -6.59
C GLU A 100 -3.26 -12.20 -6.87
N GLY A 101 -2.64 -11.03 -6.74
CA GLY A 101 -3.26 -9.73 -6.97
C GLY A 101 -4.07 -9.19 -5.79
N ASN A 102 -3.95 -9.76 -4.60
CA ASN A 102 -4.53 -9.19 -3.37
C ASN A 102 -3.57 -8.12 -2.83
N PHE A 103 -4.13 -7.06 -2.23
CA PHE A 103 -3.31 -6.07 -1.54
C PHE A 103 -2.99 -6.54 -0.14
N VAL A 104 -1.74 -6.37 0.26
CA VAL A 104 -1.25 -6.62 1.61
C VAL A 104 -0.90 -5.26 2.21
N LEU A 105 -1.51 -4.95 3.34
CA LEU A 105 -1.29 -3.73 4.12
C LEU A 105 -0.66 -4.08 5.46
N ALA A 106 0.14 -3.18 5.98
CA ALA A 106 0.50 -3.21 7.40
C ALA A 106 0.48 -1.82 7.99
N ASP A 107 -0.04 -1.71 9.21
CA ASP A 107 0.32 -0.61 10.10
C ASP A 107 1.62 -0.96 10.84
N TYR A 108 1.81 -0.49 12.07
CA TYR A 108 2.97 -0.85 12.87
C TYR A 108 2.85 -2.22 13.56
N PHE A 109 1.64 -2.77 13.72
CA PHE A 109 1.35 -3.89 14.61
C PHE A 109 0.70 -5.09 13.91
N GLU A 110 -0.06 -4.86 12.85
CA GLU A 110 -0.91 -5.86 12.20
C GLU A 110 -0.73 -5.85 10.68
N ILE A 111 -0.90 -7.02 10.08
CA ILE A 111 -0.97 -7.21 8.63
C ILE A 111 -2.41 -7.53 8.25
N GLU A 112 -2.91 -6.87 7.20
CA GLU A 112 -4.26 -7.04 6.68
C GLU A 112 -4.25 -7.28 5.17
N ILE A 113 -5.19 -8.11 4.69
CA ILE A 113 -5.36 -8.44 3.27
C ILE A 113 -6.64 -7.83 2.72
N ILE A 114 -6.55 -7.23 1.53
CA ILE A 114 -7.69 -6.73 0.77
C ILE A 114 -7.75 -7.46 -0.56
N ARG A 115 -8.85 -8.17 -0.80
CA ARG A 115 -9.07 -8.92 -2.06
C ARG A 115 -9.78 -8.07 -3.11
N ASP A 116 -10.85 -7.39 -2.71
CA ASP A 116 -11.71 -6.64 -3.64
C ASP A 116 -11.86 -5.16 -3.28
N SER A 117 -12.16 -4.86 -2.02
CA SER A 117 -12.55 -3.51 -1.59
C SER A 117 -11.95 -3.19 -0.24
N ILE A 118 -11.44 -1.97 -0.08
CA ILE A 118 -10.83 -1.49 1.17
C ILE A 118 -11.81 -1.51 2.37
N LYS A 119 -13.11 -1.70 2.11
CA LYS A 119 -14.14 -1.88 3.16
C LYS A 119 -14.08 -3.24 3.84
N TYR A 120 -13.48 -4.24 3.20
CA TYR A 120 -13.37 -5.61 3.71
C TYR A 120 -11.91 -5.98 3.80
N LYS A 121 -11.44 -6.20 5.04
CA LYS A 121 -10.04 -6.52 5.33
C LYS A 121 -9.97 -7.77 6.20
N GLU A 122 -9.08 -8.67 5.85
CA GLU A 122 -8.80 -9.89 6.59
C GLU A 122 -7.51 -9.71 7.38
N LYS A 123 -7.58 -9.74 8.71
CA LYS A 123 -6.37 -9.72 9.56
C LYS A 123 -5.63 -11.04 9.44
N VAL A 124 -4.30 -10.95 9.34
CA VAL A 124 -3.42 -12.12 9.35
C VAL A 124 -2.92 -12.35 10.76
N ALA A 125 -3.14 -13.56 11.30
CA ALA A 125 -2.66 -13.92 12.62
C ALA A 125 -1.12 -14.04 12.62
N SER A 126 -0.48 -13.37 13.57
CA SER A 126 0.96 -13.49 13.80
C SER A 126 1.26 -14.39 15.01
N PRO A 127 2.35 -15.17 14.98
CA PRO A 127 2.77 -15.98 16.12
C PRO A 127 3.21 -15.14 17.33
N ILE A 128 3.47 -13.83 17.15
CA ILE A 128 3.85 -12.90 18.21
C ILE A 128 3.10 -11.57 18.05
N ALA A 129 3.05 -10.77 19.12
CA ALA A 129 2.70 -9.36 19.00
C ALA A 129 3.88 -8.62 18.34
N MET A 130 3.61 -7.96 17.22
CA MET A 130 4.61 -7.26 16.41
C MET A 130 4.56 -5.76 16.70
N ASP A 131 5.66 -5.09 16.45
CA ASP A 131 5.80 -3.63 16.42
C ASP A 131 6.70 -3.25 15.25
N MET A 132 6.61 -2.01 14.76
CA MET A 132 7.50 -1.48 13.71
C MET A 132 7.58 -2.35 12.44
N ILE A 133 6.46 -2.89 11.96
CA ILE A 133 6.44 -3.71 10.72
C ILE A 133 6.95 -2.91 9.52
N GLN A 134 7.87 -3.52 8.76
CA GLN A 134 8.40 -2.97 7.51
C GLN A 134 8.49 -4.07 6.44
N PHE A 135 7.82 -3.87 5.30
CA PHE A 135 7.89 -4.82 4.18
C PHE A 135 9.20 -4.67 3.42
N GLU A 136 9.80 -5.80 3.05
CA GLU A 136 11.07 -5.83 2.32
C GLU A 136 10.86 -6.24 0.87
N LYS A 137 10.51 -7.50 0.61
CA LYS A 137 10.39 -8.03 -0.76
C LYS A 137 9.56 -9.31 -0.82
N TRP A 138 9.06 -9.60 -2.01
CA TRP A 138 8.47 -10.90 -2.33
C TRP A 138 9.54 -11.87 -2.85
N ILE A 139 9.52 -13.09 -2.33
CA ILE A 139 10.23 -14.26 -2.85
C ILE A 139 9.15 -15.30 -3.18
N ASN A 140 8.80 -15.40 -4.45
CA ASN A 140 7.65 -16.19 -4.93
C ASN A 140 6.36 -15.78 -4.17
N GLU A 141 5.68 -16.73 -3.52
CA GLU A 141 4.48 -16.54 -2.70
C GLU A 141 4.72 -16.02 -1.28
N LYS A 142 5.98 -15.71 -0.92
CA LYS A 142 6.33 -15.27 0.45
C LYS A 142 6.77 -13.82 0.46
N LEU A 143 6.12 -12.99 1.29
CA LEU A 143 6.54 -11.65 1.62
C LEU A 143 7.49 -11.72 2.82
N GLU A 144 8.73 -11.30 2.61
CA GLU A 144 9.69 -11.05 3.68
C GLU A 144 9.43 -9.66 4.26
N PHE A 145 9.44 -9.57 5.58
CA PHE A 145 9.27 -8.32 6.32
C PHE A 145 10.03 -8.38 7.65
N THR A 146 10.35 -7.23 8.20
CA THR A 146 10.94 -7.11 9.53
C THR A 146 9.96 -6.53 10.53
N CYS A 147 10.12 -6.89 11.79
CA CYS A 147 9.41 -6.26 12.90
C CYS A 147 10.21 -6.40 14.19
N ASP A 148 9.81 -5.62 15.20
CA ASP A 148 10.24 -5.80 16.57
C ASP A 148 9.21 -6.63 17.33
N ALA A 149 9.66 -7.39 18.32
CA ALA A 149 8.71 -7.96 19.28
C ALA A 149 8.13 -6.81 20.14
N PHE A 150 6.80 -6.75 20.23
CA PHE A 150 6.12 -5.71 21.00
C PHE A 150 6.61 -5.71 22.47
N LEU A 151 6.93 -4.52 22.99
CA LEU A 151 7.57 -4.29 24.30
C LEU A 151 8.99 -4.86 24.48
N ASN A 152 9.63 -5.35 23.41
CA ASN A 152 11.01 -5.79 23.41
C ASN A 152 11.73 -5.34 22.14
N TRP A 153 12.00 -4.04 22.07
CA TRP A 153 12.67 -3.37 20.93
C TRP A 153 14.14 -3.75 20.72
N HIS A 154 14.68 -4.67 21.52
CA HIS A 154 15.99 -5.29 21.25
C HIS A 154 15.88 -6.58 20.44
N ARG A 155 14.66 -7.10 20.27
CA ARG A 155 14.39 -8.33 19.54
C ARG A 155 13.84 -7.98 18.16
N HIS A 156 14.76 -7.70 17.25
CA HIS A 156 14.49 -7.52 15.83
C HIS A 156 14.32 -8.88 15.17
N LEU A 157 13.27 -9.06 14.38
CA LEU A 157 12.92 -10.32 13.76
C LEU A 157 12.69 -10.14 12.26
N THR A 158 13.18 -11.10 11.48
CA THR A 158 12.76 -11.29 10.10
C THR A 158 11.65 -12.33 10.08
N MET A 159 10.56 -12.00 9.41
CA MET A 159 9.38 -12.84 9.30
C MET A 159 9.00 -13.03 7.84
N THR A 160 8.21 -14.07 7.57
CA THR A 160 7.64 -14.32 6.25
C THR A 160 6.14 -14.51 6.34
N TYR A 161 5.39 -13.77 5.53
CA TYR A 161 3.98 -14.03 5.24
C TYR A 161 3.85 -14.84 3.95
N ASN A 162 3.18 -15.99 3.99
CA ASN A 162 2.89 -16.81 2.81
C ASN A 162 1.48 -16.55 2.29
N SER A 163 1.35 -16.03 1.07
CA SER A 163 0.06 -15.65 0.48
C SER A 163 -0.85 -16.83 0.16
N GLN A 164 -0.31 -18.03 -0.06
CA GLN A 164 -1.12 -19.23 -0.35
C GLN A 164 -1.74 -19.83 0.91
N THR A 165 -1.00 -19.79 2.03
CA THR A 165 -1.47 -20.40 3.29
C THR A 165 -2.08 -19.38 4.24
N GLY A 166 -1.84 -18.08 4.03
CA GLY A 166 -2.29 -17.01 4.91
C GLY A 166 -1.58 -17.00 6.27
N LYS A 167 -0.35 -17.54 6.36
CA LYS A 167 0.39 -17.70 7.63
C LYS A 167 1.63 -16.82 7.68
N ILE A 168 1.92 -16.31 8.88
CA ILE A 168 3.17 -15.64 9.23
C ILE A 168 4.06 -16.61 10.01
N GLU A 169 5.32 -16.69 9.63
CA GLU A 169 6.36 -17.51 10.26
C GLU A 169 7.58 -16.67 10.58
N ILE A 170 8.27 -16.98 11.69
CA ILE A 170 9.56 -16.37 12.03
C ILE A 170 10.64 -17.09 11.20
N GLN A 171 11.53 -16.34 10.54
CA GLN A 171 12.72 -16.97 9.96
C GLN A 171 13.70 -17.32 11.08
N GLU A 172 14.06 -18.59 11.22
CA GLU A 172 15.12 -19.00 12.14
C GLU A 172 16.48 -18.55 11.59
N GLU A 173 17.26 -17.83 12.40
CA GLU A 173 18.65 -17.55 12.08
C GLU A 173 19.41 -18.88 12.01
N SER A 174 19.90 -19.24 10.83
CA SER A 174 20.79 -20.39 10.66
C SER A 174 22.15 -20.00 11.24
N TYR A 175 22.50 -20.56 12.41
CA TYR A 175 23.83 -20.45 13.01
C TYR A 175 24.85 -21.34 12.29
#